data_AF-A0A9D7EA74-F1
#
_entry.id   AF-A0A9D7EA74-F1
#
_cell.length_a   1.000
_cell.length_b   1.000
_cell.length_c   1.000
_cell.angle_alpha   90.00
_cell.angle_beta   90.00
_cell.angle_gamma   90.00
#
_symmetry.space_group_name_H-M   'P 1'
#
loop_
_entity.id
_entity.type
_entity.pdbx_description
1 polymer ?
#
loop_
_entity_poly.entity_id
_entity_poly.type
_entity_poly.pdbx_seq_one_letter_code
_entity_poly.pdbx_strand_id
1 'polypeptide(L)'
;MKTDFRKAWERRLEDGAADDVVVDLLEHALGALAGDELDIVGQVVARLRLGRERYGQLAVGSDPRDLGAELLDEAFDGLVYAAGLMLQLQRRRSRPLSVVQP
;
A
#
# COMPACT_ATOMS: atom_id res chain seq x y z
N MET A 1 -1.03 22.13 -3.19
CA MET A 1 0.38 22.25 -3.67
C MET A 1 0.81 20.91 -4.24
N LYS A 2 1.42 20.84 -5.43
CA LYS A 2 1.95 19.58 -5.98
C LYS A 2 3.27 19.23 -5.27
N THR A 3 3.50 17.96 -4.96
CA THR A 3 4.78 17.48 -4.41
C THR A 3 5.88 17.60 -5.45
N ASP A 4 7.14 17.68 -5.02
CA ASP A 4 8.28 17.74 -5.94
C ASP A 4 8.41 16.46 -6.78
N PHE A 5 8.02 15.32 -6.20
CA PHE A 5 7.83 14.07 -6.93
C PHE A 5 6.85 14.18 -8.09
N ARG A 6 5.65 14.73 -7.83
CA ARG A 6 4.64 14.89 -8.88
C ARG A 6 5.10 15.84 -9.99
N LYS A 7 5.78 16.93 -9.63
CA LYS A 7 6.32 17.89 -10.61
C LYS A 7 7.41 17.26 -11.49
N ALA A 8 8.34 16.50 -10.90
CA ALA A 8 9.38 15.79 -11.64
C ALA A 8 8.79 14.74 -12.59
N TRP A 9 7.80 13.98 -12.11
CA TRP A 9 7.11 12.99 -12.93
C TRP A 9 6.31 13.60 -14.09
N GLU A 10 5.61 14.71 -13.87
CA GLU A 10 4.87 15.39 -14.93
C GLU A 10 5.81 15.94 -16.02
N ARG A 11 6.97 16.53 -15.66
CA ARG A 11 8.00 16.96 -16.64
C ARG A 11 8.54 15.80 -17.47
N ARG A 12 8.75 14.63 -16.87
CA ARG A 12 9.16 13.42 -17.60
C ARG A 12 8.20 13.06 -18.73
N LEU A 13 6.90 13.16 -18.47
CA LEU A 13 5.88 12.84 -19.48
C LEU A 13 5.87 13.86 -20.63
N GLU A 14 6.32 15.09 -20.38
CA GLU A 14 6.39 16.18 -21.37
C GLU A 14 7.66 16.11 -22.23
N ASP A 15 8.83 15.83 -21.64
CA ASP A 15 10.12 16.00 -22.31
C ASP A 15 10.73 14.73 -22.93
N GLY A 16 10.17 13.53 -22.66
CA GLY A 16 10.65 12.26 -23.23
C GLY A 16 12.08 11.83 -22.83
N ALA A 17 12.84 12.69 -22.15
CA ALA A 17 14.25 12.52 -21.76
C ALA A 17 14.54 13.03 -20.33
N ALA A 18 13.60 12.86 -19.39
CA ALA A 18 13.81 13.20 -17.98
C ALA A 18 13.99 11.94 -17.11
N ASP A 19 14.85 11.02 -17.53
CA ASP A 19 15.11 9.80 -16.77
C ASP A 19 15.84 10.11 -15.45
N ASP A 20 16.91 10.90 -15.49
CA ASP A 20 17.79 11.07 -14.33
C ASP A 20 17.09 11.75 -13.15
N VAL A 21 16.35 12.85 -13.35
CA VAL A 21 15.74 13.60 -12.22
C VAL A 21 14.67 12.80 -11.47
N VAL A 22 13.87 12.00 -12.18
CA VAL A 22 12.83 11.17 -11.56
C VAL A 22 13.45 9.95 -10.89
N VAL A 23 14.43 9.34 -11.54
CA VAL A 23 15.16 8.19 -11.00
C VAL A 23 15.93 8.63 -9.75
N ASP A 24 16.67 9.73 -9.78
CA ASP A 24 17.39 10.30 -8.63
C ASP A 24 16.45 10.58 -7.46
N LEU A 25 15.24 11.09 -7.73
CA LEU A 25 14.27 11.37 -6.68
C LEU A 25 13.66 10.09 -6.10
N LEU A 26 13.43 9.07 -6.93
CA LEU A 26 13.00 7.75 -6.47
C LEU A 26 14.11 7.07 -5.67
N GLU A 27 15.34 7.10 -6.13
CA GLU A 27 16.51 6.59 -5.42
C GLU A 27 16.72 7.33 -4.10
N HIS A 28 16.56 8.64 -4.06
CA HIS A 28 16.65 9.40 -2.82
C HIS A 28 15.52 9.05 -1.83
N ALA A 29 14.28 8.94 -2.32
CA ALA A 29 13.11 8.68 -1.48
C ALA A 29 13.02 7.22 -1.00
N LEU A 30 13.45 6.26 -1.83
CA LEU A 30 13.31 4.82 -1.58
C LEU A 30 14.63 4.15 -1.20
N GLY A 31 15.78 4.74 -1.52
CA GLY A 31 17.10 4.14 -1.29
C GLY A 31 17.48 3.98 0.18
N ALA A 32 16.76 4.65 1.09
CA ALA A 32 16.85 4.42 2.53
C ALA A 32 16.00 3.25 3.02
N LEU A 33 15.08 2.72 2.20
CA LEU A 33 14.20 1.60 2.53
C LEU A 33 14.82 0.28 2.07
N ALA A 34 14.57 -0.80 2.81
CA ALA A 34 15.02 -2.13 2.43
C ALA A 34 14.04 -3.25 2.87
N GLY A 35 14.11 -4.39 2.17
CA GLY A 35 13.34 -5.60 2.53
C GLY A 35 11.84 -5.32 2.63
N ASP A 36 11.25 -5.67 3.78
CA ASP A 36 9.82 -5.57 4.06
C ASP A 36 9.24 -4.15 3.82
N GLU A 37 10.04 -3.10 4.01
CA GLU A 37 9.59 -1.71 3.78
C GLU A 37 9.29 -1.45 2.30
N LEU A 38 10.13 -1.97 1.40
CA LEU A 38 9.91 -1.88 -0.04
C LEU A 38 8.73 -2.75 -0.48
N ASP A 39 8.55 -3.90 0.15
CA ASP A 39 7.38 -4.76 -0.11
C ASP A 39 6.07 -4.06 0.29
N ILE A 40 6.06 -3.31 1.41
CA ILE A 40 4.92 -2.49 1.81
C ILE A 40 4.63 -1.41 0.76
N VAL A 41 5.64 -0.68 0.29
CA VAL A 41 5.46 0.33 -0.78
C VAL A 41 4.87 -0.33 -2.03
N GLY A 42 5.39 -1.50 -2.42
CA GLY A 42 4.87 -2.28 -3.55
C GLY A 42 3.39 -2.65 -3.40
N GLN A 43 2.98 -3.10 -2.20
CA GLN A 43 1.58 -3.41 -1.91
C GLN A 43 0.68 -2.17 -1.98
N VAL A 44 1.14 -1.02 -1.47
CA VAL A 44 0.40 0.25 -1.57
C VAL A 44 0.20 0.65 -3.04
N VAL A 45 1.23 0.57 -3.86
CA VAL A 45 1.15 0.87 -5.30
C VAL A 45 0.16 -0.08 -6.00
N ALA A 46 0.21 -1.37 -5.70
CA ALA A 46 -0.73 -2.35 -6.27
C ALA A 46 -2.18 -2.04 -5.89
N ARG A 47 -2.44 -1.69 -4.62
CA ARG A 47 -3.77 -1.30 -4.15
C ARG A 47 -4.27 0.00 -4.79
N LEU A 48 -3.40 0.99 -5.00
CA LEU A 48 -3.76 2.21 -5.71
C LEU A 48 -4.15 1.94 -7.18
N ARG A 49 -3.49 0.99 -7.86
CA ARG A 49 -3.85 0.57 -9.22
C ARG A 49 -5.24 -0.07 -9.25
N LEU A 50 -5.48 -1.03 -8.37
CA LEU A 50 -6.78 -1.70 -8.26
C LEU A 50 -7.91 -0.69 -7.92
N GLY A 51 -7.65 0.20 -6.96
CA GLY A 51 -8.58 1.26 -6.60
C GLY A 51 -8.89 2.17 -7.79
N ARG A 52 -7.89 2.50 -8.61
CA ARG A 52 -8.08 3.28 -9.83
C ARG A 52 -8.95 2.58 -10.87
N GLU A 53 -8.77 1.27 -11.05
CA GLU A 53 -9.60 0.48 -11.96
C GLU A 53 -11.07 0.44 -11.52
N ARG A 54 -11.32 0.35 -10.21
CA ARG A 54 -12.66 0.22 -9.65
C ARG A 54 -13.40 1.55 -9.46
N TYR A 55 -12.68 2.58 -9.03
CA TYR A 55 -13.26 3.84 -8.56
C TYR A 55 -12.77 5.07 -9.33
N GLY A 56 -11.88 4.89 -10.30
CA GLY A 56 -11.24 6.00 -11.00
C GLY A 56 -10.09 6.63 -10.22
N GLN A 57 -9.51 7.68 -10.78
CA GLN A 57 -8.33 8.33 -10.21
C GLN A 57 -8.63 8.94 -8.83
N LEU A 58 -7.79 8.63 -7.83
CA LEU A 58 -7.85 9.26 -6.52
C LEU A 58 -7.56 10.76 -6.62
N ALA A 59 -8.47 11.58 -6.12
CA ALA A 59 -8.40 13.04 -6.18
C ALA A 59 -8.47 13.64 -4.77
N VAL A 60 -7.41 13.47 -3.95
CA VAL A 60 -7.35 13.77 -2.51
C VAL A 60 -7.98 15.11 -2.04
N GLY A 61 -8.06 16.15 -2.89
CA GLY A 61 -8.68 17.44 -2.52
C GLY A 61 -10.05 17.74 -3.14
N SER A 62 -10.51 16.91 -4.06
CA SER A 62 -11.77 17.13 -4.81
C SER A 62 -12.52 15.83 -5.04
N ASP A 63 -12.20 14.80 -4.25
CA ASP A 63 -12.82 13.50 -4.38
C ASP A 63 -14.26 13.60 -3.85
N PRO A 64 -15.28 13.21 -4.64
CA PRO A 64 -16.65 13.21 -4.15
C PRO A 64 -16.91 12.11 -3.11
N ARG A 65 -15.98 11.17 -2.94
CA ARG A 65 -16.05 10.12 -1.91
C ARG A 65 -15.85 10.70 -0.51
N ASP A 66 -16.58 10.17 0.46
CA ASP A 66 -16.30 10.41 1.87
C ASP A 66 -15.15 9.51 2.34
N LEU A 67 -13.93 9.93 2.02
CA LEU A 67 -12.72 9.19 2.37
C LEU A 67 -12.55 9.00 3.89
N GLY A 68 -13.16 9.86 4.71
CA GLY A 68 -13.13 9.75 6.16
C GLY A 68 -13.99 8.60 6.65
N ALA A 69 -15.23 8.51 6.16
CA ALA A 69 -16.11 7.38 6.43
C ALA A 69 -15.52 6.07 5.90
N GLU A 70 -15.03 6.06 4.65
CA GLU A 70 -14.41 4.87 4.05
C GLU A 70 -13.18 4.40 4.85
N LEU A 71 -12.32 5.32 5.32
CA LEU A 71 -11.17 4.97 6.14
C LEU A 71 -11.59 4.31 7.46
N LEU A 72 -12.63 4.83 8.12
CA LEU A 72 -13.12 4.26 9.37
C LEU A 72 -13.69 2.85 9.16
N ASP A 73 -14.50 2.66 8.12
CA ASP A 73 -15.06 1.34 7.78
C ASP A 73 -13.95 0.33 7.47
N GLU A 74 -12.99 0.70 6.62
CA GLU A 74 -11.85 -0.17 6.28
C GLU A 74 -10.94 -0.43 7.50
N ALA A 75 -10.80 0.53 8.41
CA ALA A 75 -10.07 0.33 9.66
C ALA A 75 -10.78 -0.68 10.57
N PHE A 76 -12.11 -0.61 10.69
CA PHE A 76 -12.89 -1.59 11.44
C PHE A 76 -12.78 -2.99 10.82
N ASP A 77 -12.90 -3.10 9.49
CA ASP A 77 -12.71 -4.36 8.79
C ASP A 77 -11.30 -4.92 9.02
N GLY A 78 -10.28 -4.07 8.95
CA GLY A 78 -8.90 -4.40 9.28
C GLY A 78 -8.74 -4.96 10.70
N LEU A 79 -9.38 -4.34 11.70
CA LEU A 79 -9.39 -4.81 13.09
C LEU A 79 -10.04 -6.19 13.22
N VAL A 80 -11.17 -6.41 12.55
CA VAL A 80 -11.89 -7.69 12.56
C VAL A 80 -11.00 -8.80 11.97
N TYR A 81 -10.38 -8.56 10.81
CA TYR A 81 -9.48 -9.53 10.19
C TYR A 81 -8.23 -9.80 11.03
N ALA A 82 -7.64 -8.76 11.63
CA ALA A 82 -6.51 -8.92 12.53
C ALA A 82 -6.87 -9.80 13.73
N ALA A 83 -8.01 -9.54 14.38
CA ALA A 83 -8.49 -10.34 15.50
C ALA A 83 -8.74 -11.81 15.09
N GLY A 84 -9.36 -12.02 13.92
CA GLY A 84 -9.57 -13.35 13.35
C GLY A 84 -8.26 -14.12 13.10
N LEU A 85 -7.26 -13.46 12.52
CA LEU A 85 -5.93 -14.03 12.30
C LEU A 85 -5.25 -14.38 13.64
N MET A 86 -5.31 -13.50 14.63
CA MET A 86 -4.76 -13.76 15.96
C MET A 86 -5.38 -15.01 16.60
N LEU A 87 -6.71 -15.13 16.57
CA LEU A 87 -7.42 -16.32 17.07
C LEU A 87 -7.04 -17.59 16.29
N GLN A 88 -6.90 -17.49 14.96
CA GLN A 88 -6.47 -18.61 14.12
C GLN A 88 -5.05 -19.08 14.51
N LEU A 89 -4.12 -18.16 14.71
CA LEU A 89 -2.76 -18.45 15.12
C LEU A 89 -2.70 -19.08 16.53
N GLN A 90 -3.49 -18.57 17.48
CA GLN A 90 -3.61 -19.16 18.81
C GLN A 90 -4.10 -20.61 18.74
N ARG A 91 -5.17 -20.88 17.98
CA ARG A 91 -5.70 -22.24 17.82
C ARG A 91 -4.71 -23.20 17.15
N ARG A 92 -3.92 -22.71 16.18
CA ARG A 92 -2.87 -23.51 15.54
C ARG A 92 -1.77 -23.89 16.53
N ARG A 93 -1.39 -22.98 17.43
CA ARG A 93 -0.40 -23.23 18.50
C ARG A 93 -0.92 -24.17 19.58
N SER A 94 -2.20 -24.05 19.94
CA SER A 94 -2.83 -24.89 20.96
C SER A 94 -3.28 -26.26 20.46
N ARG A 95 -3.14 -26.55 19.16
CA ARG A 95 -3.48 -27.87 18.61
C ARG A 95 -2.40 -28.86 19.06
N PRO A 96 -2.71 -29.84 19.92
CA PRO A 96 -1.71 -30.81 20.36
C PRO A 96 -1.24 -31.59 19.13
N LEU A 97 0.08 -31.83 19.05
CA LEU A 97 0.65 -32.77 18.10
C LEU A 97 -0.04 -34.11 18.37
N SER A 98 -0.94 -34.51 17.47
CA SER A 98 -1.50 -35.86 17.49
C SER A 98 -0.33 -36.82 17.41
N VAL A 99 -0.03 -37.49 18.52
CA VAL A 99 0.93 -38.58 18.58
C VAL A 99 0.43 -39.62 17.59
N VAL A 100 1.11 -39.71 16.44
CA VAL A 100 0.98 -40.85 15.54
C VAL A 100 1.59 -42.01 16.31
N GLN A 101 0.74 -42.88 16.87
CA GLN A 101 1.21 -44.14 17.41
C GLN A 101 1.64 -45.05 16.25
N PRO A 102 2.74 -45.80 16.41
CA PRO A 102 3.39 -46.57 15.35
C PRO A 102 2.55 -47.73 14.82
#